data_AF-A0A8T5Q3C6-F1
#
_entry.id   AF-A0A8T5Q3C6-F1
#
_cell.length_a   1.000
_cell.length_b   1.000
_cell.length_c   1.000
_cell.angle_alpha   90.00
_cell.angle_beta   90.00
_cell.angle_gamma   90.00
#
_symmetry.space_group_name_H-M   'P 1'
#
loop_
_entity.id
_entity.type
_entity.pdbx_description
1 polymer ?
#
loop_
_entity_poly.entity_id
_entity_poly.type
_entity_poly.pdbx_seq_one_letter_code
_entity_poly.pdbx_strand_id
1 'polypeptide(L)'
;MKQKAVVKQKKKSKKKKVIVVEQKSTTAQKVALHALQKQLQVLRLKEWLVLIGFVFGAALLRVPMQAVPSAEPLTFFAILSGWMFGRRKGFLAGASSLYVSNFLVFGGPGPWTIFQAIGFGIAGFAGGFLRKKSKILECLIIVAIATLIFETIMNLSSAMFFPASVLVLFFTAIPFTLTHLVSNSIFALFLPKAKELIYEKGNFNEREICEKALKRYKDSKIYRLVKR
;
A
#
# COMPACT_ATOMS: atom_id res chain seq x y z
N MET A 1 15.23 -19.39 69.05
CA MET A 1 14.42 -19.94 67.94
C MET A 1 13.56 -18.93 67.14
N LYS A 2 13.19 -17.74 67.66
CA LYS A 2 12.23 -16.82 66.99
C LYS A 2 12.76 -16.03 65.77
N GLN A 3 14.06 -15.74 65.65
CA GLN A 3 14.61 -14.93 64.54
C GLN A 3 14.62 -15.63 63.16
N LYS A 4 14.80 -16.96 63.10
CA LYS A 4 14.80 -17.71 61.82
C LYS A 4 13.41 -17.75 61.15
N ALA A 5 12.32 -17.66 61.93
CA ALA A 5 10.95 -17.66 61.40
C ALA A 5 10.60 -16.34 60.69
N VAL A 6 11.01 -15.20 61.25
CA VAL A 6 10.75 -13.85 60.70
C VAL A 6 11.49 -13.62 59.37
N VAL A 7 12.73 -14.11 59.25
CA VAL A 7 13.52 -14.00 58.01
C VAL A 7 12.93 -14.87 56.88
N LYS A 8 12.45 -16.08 57.20
CA LYS A 8 11.77 -16.96 56.23
C LYS A 8 10.46 -16.33 55.71
N GLN A 9 9.67 -15.70 56.58
CA GLN A 9 8.42 -15.02 56.19
C GLN A 9 8.67 -13.79 55.30
N LYS A 10 9.66 -12.94 55.61
CA LYS A 10 10.04 -11.80 54.75
C LYS A 10 10.52 -12.22 53.36
N LYS A 11 11.32 -13.31 53.26
CA LYS A 11 11.72 -13.88 51.96
C LYS A 11 10.54 -14.45 51.16
N LYS A 12 9.61 -15.16 51.81
CA LYS A 12 8.39 -15.68 51.16
C LYS A 12 7.48 -14.55 50.65
N SER A 13 7.32 -13.48 51.43
CA SER A 13 6.53 -12.29 51.05
C SER A 13 7.16 -11.52 49.87
N LYS A 14 8.49 -11.27 49.89
CA LYS A 14 9.21 -10.69 48.73
C LYS A 14 9.10 -11.56 47.48
N LYS A 15 9.26 -12.88 47.60
CA LYS A 15 9.15 -13.81 46.47
C LYS A 15 7.72 -13.83 45.91
N LYS A 16 6.69 -13.85 46.76
CA LYS A 16 5.27 -13.71 46.35
C LYS A 16 5.00 -12.37 45.66
N LYS A 17 5.54 -11.25 46.18
CA LYS A 17 5.41 -9.92 45.56
C LYS A 17 6.09 -9.87 44.19
N VAL A 18 7.30 -10.41 44.05
CA VAL A 18 8.02 -10.49 42.76
C VAL A 18 7.24 -11.37 41.78
N ILE A 19 6.76 -12.54 42.19
CA ILE A 19 5.95 -13.43 41.33
C ILE A 19 4.65 -12.74 40.92
N VAL A 20 3.92 -12.11 41.83
CA VAL A 20 2.68 -11.38 41.49
C VAL A 20 2.96 -10.19 40.59
N VAL A 21 4.06 -9.45 40.78
CA VAL A 21 4.44 -8.34 39.88
C VAL A 21 4.86 -8.86 38.50
N GLU A 22 5.59 -9.97 38.42
CA GLU A 22 6.03 -10.61 37.17
C GLU A 22 4.85 -11.27 36.43
N GLN A 23 3.89 -11.85 37.17
CA GLN A 23 2.66 -12.47 36.67
C GLN A 23 1.60 -11.42 36.27
N LYS A 24 1.51 -10.30 37.01
CA LYS A 24 0.67 -9.15 36.66
C LYS A 24 1.28 -8.35 35.50
N SER A 25 2.61 -8.26 35.43
CA SER A 25 3.37 -7.72 34.28
C SER A 25 3.12 -8.55 33.02
N THR A 26 3.19 -9.88 33.11
CA THR A 26 2.89 -10.76 31.97
C THR A 26 1.41 -10.75 31.56
N THR A 27 0.47 -10.63 32.49
CA THR A 27 -0.96 -10.53 32.16
C THR A 27 -1.29 -9.18 31.52
N ALA A 28 -0.82 -8.07 32.09
CA ALA A 28 -0.98 -6.73 31.50
C ALA A 28 -0.29 -6.64 30.12
N GLN A 29 0.87 -7.26 29.96
CA GLN A 29 1.57 -7.34 28.67
C GLN A 29 0.80 -8.20 27.65
N LYS A 30 0.19 -9.31 28.05
CA LYS A 30 -0.67 -10.12 27.18
C LYS A 30 -1.90 -9.34 26.72
N VAL A 31 -2.56 -8.63 27.64
CA VAL A 31 -3.70 -7.75 27.32
C VAL A 31 -3.27 -6.61 26.39
N ALA A 32 -2.14 -5.96 26.66
CA ALA A 32 -1.60 -4.89 25.81
C ALA A 32 -1.20 -5.41 24.41
N LEU A 33 -0.62 -6.60 24.31
CA LEU A 33 -0.31 -7.22 23.03
C LEU A 33 -1.58 -7.55 22.25
N HIS A 34 -2.58 -8.14 22.90
CA HIS A 34 -3.85 -8.44 22.27
C HIS A 34 -4.56 -7.16 21.80
N ALA A 35 -4.52 -6.09 22.60
CA ALA A 35 -5.02 -4.77 22.22
C ALA A 35 -4.26 -4.19 21.01
N LEU A 36 -2.93 -4.26 21.00
CA LEU A 36 -2.11 -3.85 19.84
C LEU A 36 -2.42 -4.65 18.58
N GLN A 37 -2.59 -5.97 18.70
CA GLN A 37 -2.98 -6.83 17.59
C GLN A 37 -4.35 -6.45 17.04
N LYS A 38 -5.33 -6.18 17.92
CA LYS A 38 -6.66 -5.70 17.54
C LYS A 38 -6.62 -4.34 16.86
N GLN A 39 -5.87 -3.39 17.41
CA GLN A 39 -5.66 -2.08 16.78
C GLN A 39 -5.05 -2.21 15.38
N LEU A 40 -4.05 -3.09 15.22
CA LEU A 40 -3.41 -3.34 13.94
C LEU A 40 -4.35 -4.04 12.94
N GLN A 41 -5.26 -4.90 13.40
CA GLN A 41 -6.33 -5.47 12.58
C GLN A 41 -7.29 -4.38 12.07
N VAL A 42 -7.73 -3.48 12.95
CA VAL A 42 -8.61 -2.36 12.57
C VAL A 42 -7.93 -1.44 11.56
N LEU A 43 -6.66 -1.08 11.79
CA LEU A 43 -5.88 -0.29 10.85
C LEU A 43 -5.75 -1.00 9.49
N ARG A 44 -5.46 -2.31 9.48
CA ARG A 44 -5.40 -3.10 8.26
C ARG A 44 -6.73 -3.09 7.49
N LEU A 45 -7.86 -3.19 8.19
CA LEU A 45 -9.18 -3.10 7.56
C LEU A 45 -9.39 -1.73 6.93
N LYS A 46 -9.07 -0.64 7.64
CA LYS A 46 -9.15 0.73 7.10
C LYS A 46 -8.32 0.89 5.82
N GLU A 47 -7.12 0.33 5.77
CA GLU A 47 -6.28 0.36 4.56
C GLU A 47 -6.93 -0.34 3.38
N TRP A 48 -7.48 -1.54 3.60
CA TRP A 48 -8.17 -2.27 2.54
C TRP A 48 -9.41 -1.53 2.06
N LEU A 49 -10.17 -0.91 2.95
CA LEU A 49 -11.32 -0.07 2.59
C LEU A 49 -10.90 1.12 1.72
N VAL A 50 -9.80 1.80 2.07
CA VAL A 50 -9.27 2.91 1.26
C VAL A 50 -8.77 2.42 -0.11
N LEU A 51 -8.06 1.30 -0.15
CA LEU A 51 -7.61 0.69 -1.41
C LEU A 51 -8.78 0.31 -2.32
N ILE A 52 -9.84 -0.28 -1.76
CA ILE A 52 -11.06 -0.58 -2.50
C ILE A 52 -11.68 0.73 -3.02
N GLY A 53 -11.77 1.76 -2.18
CA GLY A 53 -12.24 3.09 -2.59
C GLY A 53 -11.42 3.68 -3.74
N PHE A 54 -10.10 3.49 -3.75
CA PHE A 54 -9.24 3.91 -4.85
C PHE A 54 -9.47 3.11 -6.13
N VAL A 55 -9.66 1.80 -6.02
CA VAL A 55 -9.97 0.91 -7.16
C VAL A 55 -11.27 1.34 -7.84
N PHE A 56 -12.34 1.52 -7.06
CA PHE A 56 -13.63 1.96 -7.59
C PHE A 56 -13.60 3.41 -8.07
N GLY A 57 -12.94 4.31 -7.33
CA GLY A 57 -12.80 5.72 -7.71
C GLY A 57 -12.03 5.88 -9.02
N ALA A 58 -10.94 5.14 -9.21
CA ALA A 58 -10.19 5.11 -10.46
C ALA A 58 -11.05 4.63 -11.62
N ALA A 59 -11.77 3.52 -11.40
CA ALA A 59 -12.61 2.89 -12.41
C ALA A 59 -13.76 3.81 -12.86
N LEU A 60 -14.43 4.47 -11.91
CA LEU A 60 -15.51 5.42 -12.17
C LEU A 60 -15.01 6.69 -12.87
N LEU A 61 -13.88 7.26 -12.42
CA LEU A 61 -13.34 8.48 -13.02
C LEU A 61 -12.80 8.26 -14.44
N ARG A 62 -12.44 7.02 -14.80
CA ARG A 62 -12.04 6.70 -16.17
C ARG A 62 -13.20 6.78 -17.17
N VAL A 63 -14.44 6.49 -16.76
CA VAL A 63 -15.62 6.49 -17.65
C VAL A 63 -15.81 7.81 -18.40
N PRO A 64 -15.88 8.99 -17.75
CA PRO A 64 -16.00 10.25 -18.48
C PRO A 64 -14.75 10.61 -19.30
N MET A 65 -13.58 10.06 -18.94
CA MET A 65 -12.32 10.34 -19.64
C MET A 65 -12.14 9.51 -20.91
N GLN A 66 -13.06 8.59 -21.23
CA GLN A 66 -13.03 7.84 -22.48
C GLN A 66 -13.08 8.73 -23.74
N ALA A 67 -13.55 9.97 -23.62
CA ALA A 67 -13.54 10.95 -24.71
C ALA A 67 -12.11 11.36 -25.13
N VAL A 68 -11.12 11.21 -24.25
CA VAL A 68 -9.71 11.52 -24.53
C VAL A 68 -8.90 10.22 -24.42
N PRO A 69 -8.46 9.66 -25.56
CA PRO A 69 -7.66 8.44 -25.55
C PRO A 69 -6.42 8.57 -24.66
N SER A 70 -6.12 7.53 -23.90
CA SER A 70 -4.96 7.44 -23.01
C SER A 70 -4.87 8.46 -21.87
N ALA A 71 -5.90 9.29 -21.65
CA ALA A 71 -5.98 10.14 -20.47
C ALA A 71 -6.76 9.43 -19.36
N GLU A 72 -6.06 8.78 -18.44
CA GLU A 72 -6.71 7.92 -17.43
C GLU A 72 -6.16 8.16 -16.02
N PRO A 73 -7.01 8.34 -15.00
CA PRO A 73 -6.54 8.58 -13.63
C PRO A 73 -6.06 7.29 -12.94
N LEU A 74 -6.00 6.15 -13.63
CA LEU A 74 -5.62 4.85 -13.05
C LEU A 74 -4.20 4.87 -12.49
N THR A 75 -3.25 5.46 -13.22
CA THR A 75 -1.85 5.61 -12.78
C THR A 75 -1.74 6.40 -11.49
N PHE A 76 -2.56 7.45 -11.34
CA PHE A 76 -2.62 8.26 -10.12
C PHE A 76 -3.01 7.42 -8.91
N PHE A 77 -4.13 6.69 -8.98
CA PHE A 77 -4.60 5.87 -7.86
C PHE A 77 -3.66 4.69 -7.57
N ALA A 78 -3.05 4.09 -8.61
CA ALA A 78 -2.07 3.02 -8.45
C ALA A 78 -0.84 3.52 -7.68
N ILE A 79 -0.22 4.61 -8.13
CA ILE A 79 0.97 5.20 -7.49
C ILE A 79 0.66 5.67 -6.08
N LEU A 80 -0.49 6.31 -5.86
CA LEU A 80 -0.93 6.74 -4.53
C LEU A 80 -1.06 5.53 -3.58
N SER A 81 -1.69 4.45 -4.03
CA SER A 81 -1.81 3.20 -3.27
C SER A 81 -0.44 2.64 -2.86
N GLY A 82 0.52 2.63 -3.79
CA GLY A 82 1.89 2.22 -3.52
C GLY A 82 2.60 3.12 -2.52
N TRP A 83 2.46 4.43 -2.69
CA TRP A 83 3.12 5.42 -1.83
C TRP A 83 2.58 5.43 -0.40
N MET A 84 1.30 5.10 -0.23
CA MET A 84 0.65 5.06 1.09
C MET A 84 0.86 3.72 1.80
N PHE A 85 0.64 2.61 1.09
CA PHE A 85 0.49 1.29 1.72
C PHE A 85 1.58 0.29 1.34
N GLY A 86 2.52 0.70 0.49
CA GLY A 86 3.69 -0.06 0.08
C GLY A 86 3.53 -0.79 -1.24
N ARG A 87 4.67 -1.23 -1.78
CA ARG A 87 4.83 -1.74 -3.16
C ARG A 87 3.85 -2.86 -3.55
N ARG A 88 3.68 -3.88 -2.69
CA ARG A 88 2.80 -5.02 -2.96
C ARG A 88 1.33 -4.63 -3.06
N LYS A 89 0.88 -3.74 -2.16
CA LYS A 89 -0.49 -3.24 -2.14
C LYS A 89 -0.75 -2.29 -3.31
N GLY A 90 0.24 -1.44 -3.64
CA GLY A 90 0.20 -0.61 -4.84
C GLY A 90 0.05 -1.43 -6.12
N PHE A 91 0.84 -2.50 -6.27
CA PHE A 91 0.72 -3.41 -7.42
C PHE A 91 -0.68 -4.01 -7.52
N LEU A 92 -1.18 -4.58 -6.42
CA LEU A 92 -2.50 -5.21 -6.40
C LEU A 92 -3.61 -4.21 -6.71
N ALA A 93 -3.54 -3.00 -6.13
CA ALA A 93 -4.51 -1.94 -6.38
C ALA A 93 -4.49 -1.50 -7.85
N GLY A 94 -3.31 -1.22 -8.42
CA GLY A 94 -3.18 -0.82 -9.82
C GLY A 94 -3.73 -1.87 -10.79
N ALA A 95 -3.36 -3.13 -10.60
CA ALA A 95 -3.87 -4.22 -11.42
C ALA A 95 -5.40 -4.39 -11.28
N SER A 96 -5.92 -4.30 -10.05
CA SER A 96 -7.36 -4.46 -9.78
C SER A 96 -8.19 -3.28 -10.30
N SER A 97 -7.69 -2.04 -10.20
CA SER A 97 -8.32 -0.83 -10.73
C SER A 97 -8.62 -0.97 -12.21
N LEU A 98 -7.67 -1.49 -12.97
CA LEU A 98 -7.89 -1.75 -14.38
C LEU A 98 -8.99 -2.80 -14.60
N TYR A 99 -8.90 -3.96 -13.95
CA TYR A 99 -9.89 -5.01 -14.15
C TYR A 99 -11.30 -4.50 -13.86
N VAL A 100 -11.51 -3.85 -12.72
CA VAL A 100 -12.81 -3.25 -12.37
C VAL A 100 -13.22 -2.19 -13.38
N SER A 101 -12.28 -1.37 -13.85
CA SER A 101 -12.56 -0.36 -14.87
C SER A 101 -12.99 -0.93 -16.21
N ASN A 102 -12.36 -2.00 -16.69
CA ASN A 102 -12.70 -2.62 -17.96
C ASN A 102 -14.11 -3.28 -17.93
N PHE A 103 -14.65 -3.60 -16.76
CA PHE A 103 -16.05 -4.02 -16.62
C PHE A 103 -17.04 -2.85 -16.68
N LEU A 104 -16.66 -1.66 -16.22
CA LEU A 104 -17.52 -0.46 -16.20
C LEU A 104 -17.51 0.31 -17.51
N VAL A 105 -16.45 0.14 -18.29
CA VAL A 105 -16.21 0.81 -19.57
C VAL A 105 -16.74 -0.04 -20.73
N PHE A 106 -17.39 0.60 -21.71
CA PHE A 106 -18.04 -0.04 -22.87
C PHE A 106 -17.16 -0.98 -23.72
N GLY A 107 -15.84 -0.99 -23.54
CA GLY A 107 -14.89 -1.84 -24.28
C GLY A 107 -14.75 -3.27 -23.77
N GLY A 108 -15.16 -3.56 -22.52
CA GLY A 108 -15.03 -4.89 -21.93
C GLY A 108 -13.58 -5.38 -21.75
N PRO A 109 -13.37 -6.54 -21.11
CA PRO A 109 -12.07 -7.18 -21.02
C PRO A 109 -11.69 -7.86 -22.34
N GLY A 110 -10.45 -7.67 -22.77
CA GLY A 110 -9.87 -8.33 -23.94
C GLY A 110 -8.50 -8.95 -23.65
N PRO A 111 -7.88 -9.67 -24.60
CA PRO A 111 -6.57 -10.30 -24.40
C PRO A 111 -5.46 -9.32 -23.95
N TRP A 112 -5.55 -8.06 -24.39
CA TRP A 112 -4.63 -6.98 -24.01
C TRP A 112 -4.76 -6.57 -22.53
N THR A 113 -5.86 -6.91 -21.85
CA THR A 113 -6.13 -6.52 -20.45
C THR A 113 -5.07 -7.08 -19.50
N ILE A 114 -4.48 -8.24 -19.81
CA ILE A 114 -3.42 -8.84 -18.98
C ILE A 114 -2.20 -7.90 -18.95
N PHE A 115 -1.79 -7.37 -20.11
CA PHE A 115 -0.64 -6.48 -20.23
C PHE A 115 -0.91 -5.12 -19.59
N GLN A 116 -2.10 -4.58 -19.79
CA GLN A 116 -2.53 -3.36 -19.10
C GLN A 116 -2.50 -3.56 -17.57
N ALA A 117 -2.98 -4.70 -17.05
CA ALA A 117 -3.05 -4.97 -15.62
C ALA A 117 -1.65 -5.04 -15.01
N ILE A 118 -0.72 -5.68 -15.73
CA ILE A 118 0.69 -5.72 -15.37
C ILE A 118 1.28 -4.31 -15.37
N GLY A 119 1.02 -3.50 -16.41
CA GLY A 119 1.50 -2.13 -16.52
C GLY A 119 1.03 -1.23 -15.36
N PHE A 120 -0.28 -1.19 -15.07
CA PHE A 120 -0.79 -0.42 -13.94
C PHE A 120 -0.37 -1.00 -12.58
N GLY A 121 -0.20 -2.32 -12.48
CA GLY A 121 0.41 -2.96 -11.32
C GLY A 121 1.85 -2.49 -11.09
N ILE A 122 2.67 -2.44 -12.14
CA ILE A 122 4.05 -1.92 -12.06
C ILE A 122 4.05 -0.44 -11.67
N ALA A 123 3.14 0.37 -12.20
CA ALA A 123 2.98 1.76 -11.79
C ALA A 123 2.71 1.88 -10.28
N GLY A 124 1.77 1.08 -9.76
CA GLY A 124 1.49 1.06 -8.32
C GLY A 124 2.64 0.51 -7.48
N PHE A 125 3.39 -0.47 -7.99
CA PHE A 125 4.63 -0.93 -7.36
C PHE A 125 5.66 0.19 -7.28
N ALA A 126 5.83 0.95 -8.36
CA ALA A 126 6.78 2.05 -8.48
C ALA A 126 6.47 3.18 -7.48
N GLY A 127 5.18 3.49 -7.25
CA GLY A 127 4.76 4.44 -6.21
C GLY A 127 5.27 4.09 -4.81
N GLY A 128 5.49 2.80 -4.51
CA GLY A 128 6.07 2.35 -3.25
C GLY A 128 7.57 2.64 -3.06
N PHE A 129 8.24 3.24 -4.04
CA PHE A 129 9.60 3.81 -3.86
C PHE A 129 9.58 5.28 -3.42
N LEU A 130 8.44 5.97 -3.50
CA LEU A 130 8.31 7.32 -2.98
C LEU A 130 8.46 7.32 -1.44
N ARG A 131 9.21 8.29 -0.94
CA ARG A 131 9.49 8.51 0.49
C ARG A 131 8.35 9.29 1.13
N LYS A 132 8.23 9.25 2.47
CA LYS A 132 7.15 9.94 3.20
C LYS A 132 7.05 11.44 2.87
N LYS A 133 8.18 12.09 2.61
CA LYS A 133 8.31 13.52 2.27
C LYS A 133 8.75 13.76 0.82
N SER A 134 8.49 12.82 -0.10
CA SER A 134 8.83 13.00 -1.51
C SER A 134 8.20 14.26 -2.06
N LYS A 135 9.00 15.06 -2.77
CA LYS A 135 8.58 16.31 -3.42
C LYS A 135 7.81 16.01 -4.71
N ILE A 136 7.17 17.04 -5.26
CA ILE A 136 6.42 16.93 -6.51
C ILE A 136 7.29 16.42 -7.67
N LEU A 137 8.56 16.85 -7.74
CA LEU A 137 9.48 16.40 -8.78
C LEU A 137 9.73 14.89 -8.72
N GLU A 138 9.88 14.32 -7.52
CA GLU A 138 10.04 12.86 -7.36
C GLU A 138 8.78 12.11 -7.82
N CYS A 139 7.60 12.68 -7.55
CA CYS A 139 6.33 12.11 -8.01
C CYS A 139 6.24 12.13 -9.54
N LEU A 140 6.58 13.27 -10.17
CA LEU A 140 6.59 13.43 -11.62
C LEU A 140 7.55 12.45 -12.30
N ILE A 141 8.75 12.28 -11.75
CA ILE A 141 9.75 11.33 -12.28
C ILE A 141 9.21 9.89 -12.23
N ILE A 142 8.65 9.46 -11.08
CA ILE A 142 8.11 8.10 -10.95
C ILE A 142 6.92 7.89 -11.89
N VAL A 143 6.04 8.88 -12.01
CA VAL A 143 4.89 8.83 -12.91
C VAL A 143 5.33 8.75 -14.37
N ALA A 144 6.31 9.54 -14.78
CA ALA A 144 6.87 9.51 -16.13
C ALA A 144 7.48 8.15 -16.45
N ILE A 145 8.33 7.62 -15.57
CA ILE A 145 8.94 6.29 -15.73
C ILE A 145 7.87 5.20 -15.80
N ALA A 146 6.89 5.22 -14.89
CA ALA A 146 5.80 4.24 -14.87
C ALA A 146 4.97 4.29 -16.16
N THR A 147 4.68 5.49 -16.67
CA THR A 147 3.94 5.69 -17.91
C THR A 147 4.73 5.15 -19.11
N LEU A 148 6.03 5.45 -19.22
CA LEU A 148 6.86 4.94 -20.31
C LEU A 148 7.00 3.41 -20.28
N ILE A 149 7.09 2.82 -19.09
CA ILE A 149 7.08 1.35 -18.93
C ILE A 149 5.73 0.78 -19.40
N PHE A 150 4.62 1.40 -18.99
CA PHE A 150 3.28 0.99 -19.43
C PHE A 150 3.17 1.02 -20.95
N GLU A 151 3.52 2.14 -21.58
CA GLU A 151 3.46 2.30 -23.03
C GLU A 151 4.37 1.29 -23.75
N THR A 152 5.56 1.03 -23.23
CA THR A 152 6.47 0.01 -23.78
C THR A 152 5.86 -1.38 -23.74
N ILE A 153 5.25 -1.77 -22.60
CA ILE A 153 4.58 -3.06 -22.44
C ILE A 153 3.41 -3.16 -23.43
N MET A 154 2.60 -2.11 -23.53
CA MET A 154 1.45 -2.08 -24.43
C MET A 154 1.88 -2.19 -25.89
N ASN A 155 2.84 -1.39 -26.33
CA ASN A 155 3.31 -1.39 -27.72
C ASN A 155 4.00 -2.69 -28.12
N LEU A 156 4.78 -3.30 -27.22
CA LEU A 156 5.31 -4.65 -27.45
C LEU A 156 4.19 -5.68 -27.52
N SER A 157 3.18 -5.57 -26.65
CA SER A 157 2.07 -6.51 -26.65
C SER A 157 1.18 -6.41 -27.89
N SER A 158 1.06 -5.22 -28.48
CA SER A 158 0.27 -4.96 -29.69
C SER A 158 0.70 -5.80 -30.89
N ALA A 159 1.97 -6.21 -30.96
CA ALA A 159 2.47 -7.08 -32.03
C ALA A 159 1.82 -8.48 -32.02
N MET A 160 1.20 -8.90 -30.91
CA MET A 160 0.43 -10.14 -30.83
C MET A 160 -0.97 -10.02 -31.45
N PHE A 161 -1.47 -8.80 -31.63
CA PHE A 161 -2.84 -8.53 -32.05
C PHE A 161 -2.94 -7.90 -33.45
N PHE A 162 -1.86 -7.25 -33.90
CA PHE A 162 -1.82 -6.57 -35.18
C PHE A 162 -0.65 -7.09 -36.04
N PRO A 163 -0.88 -7.39 -37.32
CA PRO A 163 0.16 -7.87 -38.23
C PRO A 163 1.04 -6.71 -38.73
N ALA A 164 1.73 -6.05 -37.80
CA ALA A 164 2.64 -4.94 -38.07
C ALA A 164 3.98 -5.16 -37.35
N SER A 165 5.06 -4.58 -37.88
CA SER A 165 6.35 -4.61 -37.19
C SER A 165 6.28 -3.81 -35.89
N VAL A 166 7.05 -4.24 -34.89
CA VAL A 166 7.13 -3.55 -33.59
C VAL A 166 7.48 -2.07 -33.77
N LEU A 167 8.41 -1.76 -34.69
CA LEU A 167 8.82 -0.39 -34.97
C LEU A 167 7.63 0.48 -35.43
N VAL A 168 6.79 -0.01 -36.35
CA VAL A 168 5.60 0.72 -36.82
C VAL A 168 4.60 0.94 -35.69
N LEU A 169 4.40 -0.05 -34.81
CA LEU A 169 3.51 0.08 -33.66
C LEU A 169 4.00 1.16 -32.68
N PHE A 170 5.31 1.24 -32.43
CA PHE A 170 5.87 2.31 -31.60
C PHE A 170 5.71 3.69 -32.24
N PHE A 171 5.94 3.82 -33.56
CA PHE A 171 5.77 5.09 -34.27
C PHE A 171 4.31 5.58 -34.24
N THR A 172 3.36 4.67 -34.48
CA THR A 172 1.93 5.00 -34.44
C THR A 172 1.42 5.29 -33.02
N ALA A 173 2.08 4.77 -31.99
CA ALA A 173 1.73 5.00 -30.59
C ALA A 173 2.19 6.37 -30.05
N ILE A 174 3.06 7.11 -30.74
CA ILE A 174 3.64 8.38 -30.24
C ILE A 174 2.57 9.37 -29.73
N PRO A 175 1.46 9.64 -30.45
CA PRO A 175 0.43 10.58 -29.95
C PRO A 175 -0.22 10.09 -28.65
N PHE A 176 -0.45 8.79 -28.52
CA PHE A 176 -1.04 8.17 -27.34
C PHE A 176 -0.08 8.22 -26.15
N THR A 177 1.20 7.90 -26.38
CA THR A 177 2.25 8.00 -25.37
C THR A 177 2.40 9.43 -24.84
N LEU A 178 2.38 10.44 -25.73
CA LEU A 178 2.44 11.85 -25.31
C LEU A 178 1.22 12.24 -24.49
N THR A 179 0.02 11.86 -24.94
CA THR A 179 -1.23 12.15 -24.21
C THR A 179 -1.24 11.52 -22.83
N HIS A 180 -0.78 10.27 -22.73
CA HIS A 180 -0.69 9.55 -21.47
C HIS A 180 0.34 10.18 -20.53
N LEU A 181 1.50 10.59 -21.05
CA LEU A 181 2.54 11.24 -20.26
C LEU A 181 2.09 12.60 -19.72
N VAL A 182 1.46 13.43 -20.57
CA VAL A 182 0.95 14.75 -20.17
C VAL A 182 -0.17 14.62 -19.14
N SER A 183 -1.17 13.78 -19.41
CA SER A 183 -2.30 13.58 -18.49
C SER A 183 -1.86 13.03 -17.13
N ASN A 184 -1.02 11.99 -17.11
CA ASN A 184 -0.50 11.43 -15.86
C ASN A 184 0.36 12.45 -15.10
N SER A 185 1.14 13.27 -15.80
CA SER A 185 1.92 14.34 -15.17
C SER A 185 1.03 15.41 -14.54
N ILE A 186 -0.09 15.77 -15.18
CA ILE A 186 -1.07 16.68 -14.60
C ILE A 186 -1.70 16.06 -13.34
N PHE A 187 -2.10 14.79 -13.37
CA PHE A 187 -2.63 14.11 -12.19
C PHE A 187 -1.59 14.01 -11.06
N ALA A 188 -0.31 13.82 -11.40
CA ALA A 188 0.77 13.72 -10.43
C ALA A 188 0.90 14.98 -9.56
N LEU A 189 0.51 16.15 -10.07
CA LEU A 189 0.49 17.42 -9.33
C LEU A 189 -0.36 17.35 -8.06
N PHE A 190 -1.38 16.49 -8.07
CA PHE A 190 -2.30 16.33 -6.94
C PHE A 190 -1.90 15.22 -5.97
N LEU A 191 -0.88 14.39 -6.29
CA LEU A 191 -0.49 13.23 -5.48
C LEU A 191 -0.10 13.61 -4.04
N PRO A 192 0.75 14.62 -3.79
CA PRO A 192 1.14 14.96 -2.42
C PRO A 192 -0.04 15.43 -1.58
N LYS A 193 -0.90 16.28 -2.15
CA LYS A 193 -2.10 16.81 -1.47
C LYS A 193 -3.11 15.70 -1.17
N ALA A 194 -3.34 14.79 -2.11
CA ALA A 194 -4.22 13.65 -1.92
C ALA A 194 -3.71 12.73 -0.80
N LYS A 195 -2.42 12.42 -0.80
CA LYS A 195 -1.77 11.64 0.27
C LYS A 195 -2.01 12.29 1.64
N GLU A 196 -1.73 13.57 1.79
CA GLU A 196 -1.88 14.31 3.05
C GLU A 196 -3.33 14.25 3.55
N LEU A 197 -4.30 14.58 2.69
CA LEU A 197 -5.73 14.56 3.02
C LEU A 197 -6.19 13.19 3.54
N ILE A 198 -5.72 12.11 2.93
CA ILE A 198 -6.12 10.75 3.31
C ILE A 198 -5.41 10.30 4.58
N TYR A 199 -4.15 10.70 4.79
CA TYR A 199 -3.45 10.42 6.05
C TYR A 199 -4.08 11.13 7.24
N GLU A 200 -4.47 12.39 7.07
CA GLU A 200 -5.15 13.17 8.11
C GLU A 200 -6.53 12.59 8.43
N LYS A 201 -7.39 12.39 7.42
CA LYS A 201 -8.74 11.86 7.62
C LYS A 201 -8.76 10.39 8.06
N GLY A 202 -7.80 9.60 7.59
CA GLY A 202 -7.72 8.16 7.86
C GLY A 202 -7.04 7.81 9.19
N ASN A 203 -6.38 8.78 9.84
CA ASN A 203 -5.56 8.60 11.05
C ASN A 203 -4.56 7.43 10.95
N PHE A 204 -3.86 7.32 9.81
CA PHE A 204 -2.91 6.21 9.55
C PHE A 204 -1.56 6.36 10.28
N ASN A 205 -1.38 7.41 11.09
CA ASN A 205 -0.12 7.70 11.80
C ASN A 205 0.22 6.65 12.87
N GLU A 206 -0.78 5.95 13.41
CA GLU A 206 -0.63 4.99 14.52
C GLU A 206 0.00 3.67 14.09
N ARG A 207 -0.10 3.30 12.80
CA ARG A 207 0.34 1.99 12.31
C ARG A 207 1.82 1.75 12.54
N GLU A 208 2.66 2.70 12.16
CA GLU A 208 4.12 2.55 12.28
C GLU A 208 4.54 2.37 13.75
N ILE A 209 3.82 3.05 14.66
CA ILE A 209 4.02 2.95 16.10
C ILE A 209 3.62 1.55 16.60
N CYS A 210 2.44 1.06 16.22
CA CYS A 210 1.96 -0.26 16.61
C CYS A 210 2.86 -1.39 16.06
N GLU A 211 3.30 -1.30 14.80
CA GLU A 211 4.21 -2.27 14.19
C GLU A 211 5.58 -2.29 14.91
N LYS A 212 6.16 -1.12 15.19
CA LYS A 212 7.42 -1.01 15.96
C LYS A 212 7.27 -1.56 17.38
N ALA A 213 6.18 -1.24 18.07
CA ALA A 213 5.89 -1.73 19.42
C ALA A 213 5.75 -3.26 19.44
N LEU A 214 5.03 -3.84 18.48
CA LEU A 214 4.85 -5.28 18.35
C LEU A 214 6.16 -5.99 18.05
N LYS A 215 6.99 -5.43 17.16
CA LYS A 215 8.33 -5.98 16.85
C LYS A 215 9.22 -5.97 18.09
N ARG A 216 9.28 -4.84 18.81
CA ARG A 216 10.04 -4.71 20.06
C ARG A 216 9.59 -5.72 21.13
N TYR A 217 8.28 -5.99 21.21
CA TYR A 217 7.75 -7.02 22.10
C TYR A 217 8.23 -8.43 21.72
N LYS A 218 8.11 -8.81 20.43
CA LYS A 218 8.55 -10.12 19.93
C LYS A 218 10.05 -10.35 20.12
N ASP A 219 10.85 -9.30 20.02
CA ASP A 219 12.30 -9.36 20.18
C ASP A 219 12.73 -9.42 21.67
N SER A 220 11.83 -9.09 22.60
CA SER A 220 12.12 -9.08 24.04
C SER A 220 12.38 -10.48 24.62
N LYS A 221 13.29 -10.59 25.60
CA LYS A 221 13.55 -11.84 26.34
C LYS A 221 12.28 -12.41 26.98
N ILE A 222 11.31 -11.55 27.31
CA ILE A 222 10.04 -11.92 27.94
C ILE A 222 9.19 -12.79 27.00
N TYR A 223 9.13 -12.46 25.71
CA TYR A 223 8.41 -13.29 24.73
C TYR A 223 9.02 -14.70 24.61
N ARG A 224 10.35 -14.81 24.67
CA ARG A 224 11.05 -16.12 24.63
C ARG A 224 10.81 -16.96 25.89
N LEU A 225 10.56 -16.31 27.03
CA LEU A 225 10.24 -16.99 28.30
C LEU A 225 8.78 -17.46 28.36
N VAL A 226 7.85 -16.74 27.74
CA VAL A 226 6.41 -17.11 27.70
C VAL A 226 6.11 -18.20 26.66
N LYS A 227 6.97 -18.38 25.66
CA LYS A 227 6.81 -19.39 24.59
C LYS A 227 7.44 -20.76 24.94
N ARG A 228 8.23 -20.86 26.00
CA ARG A 228 8.71 -22.13 26.56
C ARG A 228 7.70 -22.65 27.58
#